data_AF-A0A7V8AXY8-F1
#
_entry.id   AF-A0A7V8AXY8-F1
#
_cell.length_a   1.000
_cell.length_b   1.000
_cell.length_c   1.000
_cell.angle_alpha   90.00
_cell.angle_beta   90.00
_cell.angle_gamma   90.00
#
_symmetry.space_group_name_H-M   'P 1'
#
loop_
_entity.id
_entity.type
_entity.pdbx_description
1 polymer ?
#
loop_
_entity_poly.entity_id
_entity_poly.type
_entity_poly.pdbx_seq_one_letter_code
_entity_poly.pdbx_strand_id
1 'polypeptide(L)'
;MNCQSTRPAPAVFHRHHPTLPMAKFCVSLWVPAVRPILTILWVFAAGGWALAAAGPDFTLVTLPDTEFYAQNAGGQFGLASTMQALGSAATPAATTTVPTGTTTATKTATHTATHTATHTATHTAVKMPAARYVIVISVDGMGSAYVKPLLQPGLANELSSFKRLQAEGCGTLNARDDADFAITLPNHTSMMTGRGVVGPAGHNWTSNIDPPPGATFESNKGTYIASAFDVTHDHGLRTGIWSGKSKFSLFHTSYGPTTGAPDLSLPDHGRDKIDYEKITANISAADLSADFTRQMTAQPFNFAFFHYRDPDAIGHAIGWSADPASPYAAALKSVDTQIGKILDWVRATPALNGQTSIILTSDHGGHGQTHGDTTNPLDYTIPFYVWGAGVAAGGDLYAINPTTRSAPAATANPPYSGPQPVRNGDAANLALSLLGLGPVPGSTIDRAQDLAVAHPH
;
A
#
# COMPACT_ATOMS: atom_id res chain seq x y z
N MET A 1 -29.60 -53.31 20.56
CA MET A 1 -29.69 -54.56 19.79
C MET A 1 -29.32 -54.26 18.35
N ASN A 2 -28.50 -55.13 17.77
CA ASN A 2 -27.84 -55.04 16.45
C ASN A 2 -28.78 -54.92 15.23
N CYS A 3 -28.29 -54.31 14.15
CA CYS A 3 -27.88 -54.97 12.87
C CYS A 3 -27.81 -53.93 11.73
N GLN A 4 -26.63 -53.69 11.13
CA GLN A 4 -26.14 -54.27 9.86
C GLN A 4 -27.04 -53.97 8.64
N SER A 5 -26.60 -53.10 7.73
CA SER A 5 -25.75 -53.39 6.55
C SER A 5 -26.44 -54.18 5.44
N THR A 6 -26.71 -53.54 4.31
CA THR A 6 -26.71 -54.17 2.98
C THR A 6 -26.14 -53.21 1.92
N ARG A 7 -25.12 -53.67 1.19
CA ARG A 7 -24.79 -53.21 -0.17
C ARG A 7 -25.42 -54.20 -1.16
N PRO A 8 -25.65 -53.77 -2.41
CA PRO A 8 -25.19 -54.60 -3.53
C PRO A 8 -24.47 -53.84 -4.67
N ALA A 9 -23.39 -54.49 -5.12
CA ALA A 9 -22.73 -54.66 -6.43
C ALA A 9 -22.95 -53.73 -7.67
N PRO A 10 -21.99 -53.74 -8.63
CA PRO A 10 -21.75 -52.68 -9.61
C PRO A 10 -22.39 -52.94 -10.99
N ALA A 11 -22.70 -51.87 -11.73
CA ALA A 11 -23.12 -51.95 -13.14
C ALA A 11 -22.18 -51.14 -14.06
N VAL A 12 -21.54 -51.92 -14.93
CA VAL A 12 -20.91 -51.70 -16.25
C VAL A 12 -21.16 -50.33 -16.93
N PHE A 13 -20.06 -49.70 -17.37
CA PHE A 13 -20.04 -48.52 -18.24
C PHE A 13 -20.42 -48.87 -19.69
N HIS A 14 -21.45 -48.20 -20.22
CA HIS A 14 -21.60 -47.97 -21.65
C HIS A 14 -21.31 -46.49 -21.96
N ARG A 15 -20.40 -46.24 -22.92
CA ARG A 15 -20.17 -44.91 -23.49
C ARG A 15 -21.39 -44.47 -24.28
N HIS A 16 -22.04 -43.41 -23.79
CA HIS A 16 -22.74 -42.45 -24.64
C HIS A 16 -22.53 -41.05 -24.06
N HIS A 17 -22.12 -40.11 -24.91
CA HIS A 17 -22.21 -38.69 -24.61
C HIS A 17 -23.68 -38.32 -24.37
N PRO A 18 -23.95 -37.52 -23.33
CA PRO A 18 -24.77 -36.34 -23.53
C PRO A 18 -24.20 -35.10 -22.84
N THR A 19 -24.49 -33.96 -23.46
CA THR A 19 -24.45 -32.60 -22.92
C THR A 19 -24.80 -32.52 -21.43
N LEU A 20 -23.96 -31.84 -20.64
CA LEU A 20 -24.18 -31.56 -19.22
C LEU A 20 -25.45 -30.68 -19.03
N PRO A 21 -26.38 -31.03 -18.12
CA PRO A 21 -27.40 -30.12 -17.66
C PRO A 21 -26.86 -29.24 -16.52
N MET A 22 -27.23 -27.96 -16.53
CA MET A 22 -26.99 -27.01 -15.44
C MET A 22 -27.58 -27.53 -14.12
N ALA A 23 -26.74 -27.69 -13.09
CA ALA A 23 -27.21 -27.94 -11.74
C ALA A 23 -27.68 -26.62 -11.10
N LYS A 24 -29.00 -26.49 -10.88
CA LYS A 24 -29.57 -25.42 -10.05
C LYS A 24 -29.63 -25.91 -8.61
N PHE A 25 -28.89 -25.29 -7.71
CA PHE A 25 -29.10 -25.47 -6.27
C PHE A 25 -30.02 -24.36 -5.76
N CYS A 26 -31.13 -24.75 -5.15
CA CYS A 26 -32.08 -23.85 -4.51
C CYS A 26 -32.08 -24.17 -3.01
N VAL A 27 -31.72 -23.20 -2.17
CA VAL A 27 -31.85 -23.32 -0.71
C VAL A 27 -33.04 -22.46 -0.31
N SER A 28 -34.12 -23.09 0.18
CA SER A 28 -35.30 -22.40 0.70
C SER A 28 -35.31 -22.51 2.22
N LEU A 29 -35.19 -21.38 2.92
CA LEU A 29 -35.50 -21.28 4.34
C LEU A 29 -36.99 -20.99 4.51
N TRP A 30 -37.69 -21.79 5.31
CA TRP A 30 -39.11 -21.66 5.57
C TRP A 30 -39.34 -20.98 6.92
N VAL A 31 -39.98 -19.80 6.90
CA VAL A 31 -40.55 -19.15 8.10
C VAL A 31 -42.02 -18.85 7.77
N PRO A 32 -43.00 -19.23 8.62
CA PRO A 32 -44.39 -18.98 8.32
C PRO A 32 -44.78 -17.52 8.61
N ALA A 33 -45.41 -16.90 7.61
CA ALA A 33 -46.19 -15.66 7.57
C ALA A 33 -45.48 -14.33 7.16
N VAL A 34 -46.07 -13.73 6.10
CA VAL A 34 -45.87 -12.40 5.46
C VAL A 34 -44.86 -12.35 4.26
N ARG A 35 -45.34 -11.84 3.10
CA ARG A 35 -44.67 -11.70 1.77
C ARG A 35 -44.05 -10.30 1.58
N PRO A 36 -43.18 -10.06 0.56
CA PRO A 36 -42.74 -10.97 -0.50
C PRO A 36 -41.27 -11.42 -0.38
N ILE A 37 -41.01 -12.55 -1.03
CA ILE A 37 -39.77 -13.32 -1.00
C ILE A 37 -38.77 -12.69 -1.96
N LEU A 38 -37.62 -12.24 -1.44
CA LEU A 38 -36.43 -12.01 -2.26
C LEU A 38 -35.90 -13.37 -2.70
N THR A 39 -36.07 -13.73 -3.98
CA THR A 39 -35.47 -14.94 -4.53
C THR A 39 -34.12 -14.58 -5.11
N ILE A 40 -33.04 -15.00 -4.45
CA ILE A 40 -31.67 -14.80 -4.93
C ILE A 40 -31.31 -16.01 -5.79
N LEU A 41 -31.06 -15.79 -7.07
CA LEU A 41 -30.60 -16.84 -7.99
C LEU A 41 -29.12 -16.61 -8.33
N TRP A 42 -28.29 -17.61 -8.06
CA TRP A 42 -26.91 -17.64 -8.54
C TRP A 42 -26.86 -18.39 -9.86
N VAL A 43 -26.35 -17.73 -10.91
CA VAL A 43 -26.16 -18.35 -12.23
C VAL A 43 -24.67 -18.39 -12.53
N PHE A 44 -24.18 -19.57 -12.92
CA PHE A 44 -22.81 -19.76 -13.40
C PHE A 44 -22.81 -19.63 -14.93
N ALA A 45 -22.20 -18.57 -15.44
CA ALA A 45 -21.92 -18.39 -16.86
C ALA A 45 -20.41 -18.19 -17.06
N ALA A 46 -19.88 -18.62 -18.20
CA ALA A 46 -18.45 -18.64 -18.50
C ALA A 46 -17.79 -17.27 -18.24
N GLY A 47 -17.13 -17.13 -17.07
CA GLY A 47 -16.50 -15.88 -16.64
C GLY A 47 -16.65 -15.56 -15.14
N GLY A 48 -17.61 -16.15 -14.41
CA GLY A 48 -17.71 -15.94 -12.95
C GLY A 48 -19.14 -15.99 -12.40
N TRP A 49 -19.28 -15.77 -11.09
CA TRP A 49 -20.57 -15.74 -10.39
C TRP A 49 -21.23 -14.36 -10.51
N ALA A 50 -22.51 -14.32 -10.90
CA ALA A 50 -23.31 -13.10 -10.93
C ALA A 50 -24.53 -13.20 -9.99
N LEU A 51 -24.85 -12.09 -9.31
CA LEU A 51 -26.05 -11.93 -8.50
C LEU A 51 -27.22 -11.51 -9.40
N ALA A 52 -28.26 -12.34 -9.50
CA ALA A 52 -29.51 -11.97 -10.16
C ALA A 52 -30.61 -11.79 -9.11
N ALA A 53 -31.11 -10.56 -8.97
CA ALA A 53 -32.36 -10.28 -8.27
C ALA A 53 -33.49 -10.16 -9.30
N ALA A 54 -34.52 -10.99 -9.21
CA ALA A 54 -35.67 -10.93 -10.10
C ALA A 54 -36.79 -10.08 -9.47
N GLY A 55 -36.97 -8.87 -9.99
CA GLY A 55 -38.13 -8.00 -9.80
C GLY A 55 -38.43 -7.29 -11.14
N PRO A 56 -39.67 -6.86 -11.39
CA PRO A 56 -40.13 -6.51 -12.75
C PRO A 56 -39.44 -5.32 -13.43
N ASP A 57 -38.61 -4.54 -12.73
CA ASP A 57 -38.04 -3.27 -13.25
C ASP A 57 -36.52 -3.12 -13.03
N PHE A 58 -35.70 -4.12 -13.38
CA PHE A 58 -34.24 -3.95 -13.34
C PHE A 58 -33.55 -4.44 -14.61
N THR A 59 -32.71 -3.57 -15.18
CA THR A 59 -31.84 -3.86 -16.33
C THR A 59 -30.54 -4.52 -15.84
N LEU A 60 -30.14 -5.61 -16.50
CA LEU A 60 -28.87 -6.28 -16.26
C LEU A 60 -27.71 -5.37 -16.71
N VAL A 61 -26.84 -4.96 -15.80
CA VAL A 61 -25.60 -4.24 -16.13
C VAL A 61 -24.43 -5.19 -15.96
N THR A 62 -23.86 -5.65 -17.07
CA THR A 62 -22.52 -6.24 -17.13
C THR A 62 -21.51 -5.11 -17.15
N LEU A 63 -20.66 -5.01 -16.13
CA LEU A 63 -19.56 -4.06 -16.10
C LEU A 63 -18.34 -4.65 -16.83
N PRO A 64 -17.80 -3.99 -17.88
CA PRO A 64 -16.54 -4.40 -18.48
C PRO A 64 -15.34 -3.98 -17.60
N ASP A 65 -14.38 -4.89 -17.44
CA ASP A 65 -13.07 -4.72 -16.77
C ASP A 65 -12.09 -3.85 -17.60
N THR A 66 -12.49 -2.67 -18.04
CA THR A 66 -11.57 -1.75 -18.74
C THR A 66 -11.73 -0.32 -18.23
N GLU A 67 -10.82 0.08 -17.33
CA GLU A 67 -10.56 1.48 -16.99
C GLU A 67 -9.97 2.19 -18.23
N PHE A 68 -10.82 2.77 -19.08
CA PHE A 68 -10.37 3.70 -20.13
C PHE A 68 -10.30 5.12 -19.55
N TYR A 69 -9.09 5.65 -19.39
CA TYR A 69 -8.88 7.07 -19.13
C TYR A 69 -8.61 7.82 -20.44
N ALA A 70 -9.44 8.80 -20.74
CA ALA A 70 -9.12 9.86 -21.69
C ALA A 70 -8.08 10.78 -21.03
N GLN A 71 -6.84 10.75 -21.51
CA GLN A 71 -5.86 11.76 -21.15
C GLN A 71 -6.30 13.11 -21.71
N ASN A 72 -6.56 14.08 -20.84
CA ASN A 72 -6.52 15.48 -21.24
C ASN A 72 -5.05 15.83 -21.54
N ALA A 73 -4.65 15.68 -22.81
CA ALA A 73 -3.46 16.30 -23.35
C ALA A 73 -3.67 17.82 -23.42
N GLY A 74 -3.65 18.48 -22.27
CA GLY A 74 -3.59 19.93 -22.14
C GLY A 74 -2.17 20.42 -22.39
N GLY A 75 -1.70 20.32 -23.63
CA GLY A 75 -0.44 20.90 -24.09
C GLY A 75 -0.67 21.61 -25.42
N GLN A 76 -0.79 22.93 -25.37
CA GLN A 76 -0.96 23.78 -26.55
C GLN A 76 0.20 23.59 -27.54
N PHE A 77 -0.13 23.20 -28.77
CA PHE A 77 0.78 23.31 -29.91
C PHE A 77 0.96 24.79 -30.27
N GLY A 78 2.08 25.36 -29.84
CA GLY A 78 2.60 26.62 -30.38
C GLY A 78 3.48 26.33 -31.60
N LEU A 79 3.00 26.72 -32.78
CA LEU A 79 3.79 26.78 -34.00
C LEU A 79 4.93 27.79 -33.83
N ALA A 80 6.19 27.32 -33.89
CA ALA A 80 7.34 28.19 -34.10
C ALA A 80 8.22 27.61 -35.22
N SER A 81 8.34 28.42 -36.25
CA SER A 81 8.98 28.24 -37.54
C SER A 81 10.47 27.88 -37.46
N THR A 82 10.88 26.94 -38.31
CA THR A 82 12.27 26.75 -38.73
C THR A 82 12.81 27.98 -39.48
N MET A 83 13.99 28.48 -39.09
CA MET A 83 14.97 29.03 -40.03
C MET A 83 16.41 28.74 -39.57
N GLN A 84 17.19 28.27 -40.53
CA GLN A 84 18.62 27.97 -40.50
C GLN A 84 19.47 29.21 -40.21
N ALA A 85 20.61 28.99 -39.55
CA ALA A 85 21.85 29.68 -39.91
C ALA A 85 23.06 28.79 -39.59
N LEU A 86 23.90 28.62 -40.62
CA LEU A 86 25.20 27.95 -40.66
C LEU A 86 26.26 28.77 -39.90
N GLY A 87 27.27 28.10 -39.33
CA GLY A 87 28.47 28.80 -38.83
C GLY A 87 29.46 27.97 -38.03
N SER A 88 30.21 27.11 -38.73
CA SER A 88 31.68 26.96 -38.66
C SER A 88 32.45 26.76 -37.34
N ALA A 89 33.26 25.69 -37.39
CA ALA A 89 34.70 25.61 -37.09
C ALA A 89 35.16 24.91 -35.79
N ALA A 90 36.22 24.13 -35.99
CA ALA A 90 36.80 23.11 -35.13
C ALA A 90 38.08 23.60 -34.40
N THR A 91 38.28 23.04 -33.19
CA THR A 91 39.54 22.59 -32.51
C THR A 91 40.74 23.56 -32.33
N PRO A 92 41.77 23.28 -31.48
CA PRO A 92 42.03 22.14 -30.57
C PRO A 92 42.48 22.52 -29.13
N ALA A 93 42.75 21.47 -28.36
CA ALA A 93 43.31 21.39 -27.01
C ALA A 93 44.65 22.11 -26.76
N ALA A 94 44.91 22.46 -25.49
CA ALA A 94 46.23 22.83 -25.00
C ALA A 94 46.57 22.10 -23.70
N THR A 95 47.63 21.29 -23.80
CA THR A 95 48.41 20.65 -22.76
C THR A 95 49.29 21.70 -22.07
N THR A 96 49.46 21.63 -20.74
CA THR A 96 50.53 22.37 -20.06
C THR A 96 51.35 21.47 -19.15
N THR A 97 52.65 21.66 -19.33
CA THR A 97 53.79 20.86 -18.88
C THR A 97 54.28 21.25 -17.49
N VAL A 98 54.90 20.27 -16.85
CA VAL A 98 55.67 20.34 -15.60
C VAL A 98 56.93 21.20 -15.77
N PRO A 99 57.31 22.03 -14.78
CA PRO A 99 58.68 22.50 -14.64
C PRO A 99 59.45 21.67 -13.60
N THR A 100 60.56 21.10 -14.04
CA THR A 100 61.69 20.61 -13.25
C THR A 100 62.39 21.77 -12.53
N GLY A 101 62.57 21.64 -11.21
CA GLY A 101 63.38 22.54 -10.38
C GLY A 101 64.24 21.75 -9.40
N THR A 102 65.53 21.99 -9.46
CA THR A 102 66.64 21.22 -8.88
C THR A 102 66.81 21.49 -7.37
N THR A 103 67.36 20.49 -6.70
CA THR A 103 67.70 20.32 -5.28
C THR A 103 68.45 21.46 -4.58
N THR A 104 68.14 21.68 -3.29
CA THR A 104 69.14 21.96 -2.25
C THR A 104 68.74 21.21 -0.98
N ALA A 105 69.62 20.32 -0.52
CA ALA A 105 69.42 19.48 0.65
C ALA A 105 69.85 20.21 1.93
N THR A 106 68.96 20.28 2.92
CA THR A 106 69.32 20.51 4.32
C THR A 106 68.71 19.41 5.16
N LYS A 107 69.59 18.70 5.85
CA LYS A 107 69.39 17.49 6.64
C LYS A 107 68.74 17.85 7.98
N THR A 108 67.52 17.40 8.24
CA THR A 108 66.92 17.43 9.59
C THR A 108 66.18 16.14 9.89
N ALA A 109 66.40 15.64 11.10
CA ALA A 109 66.07 14.33 11.64
C ALA A 109 64.66 13.80 11.33
N THR A 110 64.61 12.53 10.92
CA THR A 110 63.39 11.72 10.84
C THR A 110 62.89 11.43 12.25
N HIS A 111 61.85 12.16 12.69
CA HIS A 111 60.96 11.68 13.75
C HIS A 111 59.83 10.91 13.07
N THR A 112 59.78 9.59 13.31
CA THR A 112 58.66 8.74 12.93
C THR A 112 57.43 9.15 13.74
N ALA A 113 56.58 10.00 13.17
CA ALA A 113 55.24 10.23 13.69
C ALA A 113 54.37 9.05 13.28
N THR A 114 54.13 8.13 14.22
CA THR A 114 53.05 7.15 14.09
C THR A 114 51.74 7.94 14.04
N HIS A 115 51.21 8.17 12.83
CA HIS A 115 49.84 8.63 12.66
C HIS A 115 48.91 7.48 13.06
N THR A 116 48.57 7.40 14.34
CA THR A 116 47.41 6.66 14.80
C THR A 116 46.19 7.39 14.23
N ALA A 117 45.68 6.92 13.10
CA ALA A 117 44.38 7.32 12.61
C ALA A 117 43.35 6.86 13.64
N THR A 118 42.91 7.78 14.50
CA THR A 118 41.73 7.57 15.33
C THR A 118 40.54 7.51 14.37
N HIS A 119 40.21 6.30 13.91
CA HIS A 119 38.90 6.03 13.33
C HIS A 119 37.88 6.27 14.44
N THR A 120 37.35 7.48 14.51
CA THR A 120 36.11 7.74 15.25
C THR A 120 35.03 6.94 14.53
N ALA A 121 34.79 5.71 14.97
CA ALA A 121 33.62 4.95 14.58
C ALA A 121 32.42 5.79 15.02
N THR A 122 31.74 6.41 14.07
CA THR A 122 30.40 6.96 14.28
C THR A 122 29.52 5.77 14.57
N HIS A 123 29.40 5.39 15.84
CA HIS A 123 28.39 4.45 16.30
C HIS A 123 27.04 5.13 16.08
N THR A 124 26.42 4.90 14.92
CA THR A 124 25.00 5.17 14.75
C THR A 124 24.29 4.33 15.80
N ALA A 125 23.67 4.97 16.78
CA ALA A 125 22.93 4.26 17.81
C ALA A 125 21.90 3.36 17.12
N VAL A 126 22.00 2.05 17.34
CA VAL A 126 21.02 1.09 16.81
C VAL A 126 19.69 1.41 17.50
N LYS A 127 18.70 1.83 16.72
CA LYS A 127 17.35 2.06 17.22
C LYS A 127 16.77 0.70 17.61
N MET A 128 16.49 0.51 18.90
CA MET A 128 15.86 -0.72 19.37
C MET A 128 14.48 -0.88 18.70
N PRO A 129 14.15 -2.09 18.20
CA PRO A 129 12.86 -2.32 17.57
C PRO A 129 11.73 -2.08 18.57
N ALA A 130 10.75 -1.28 18.16
CA ALA A 130 9.53 -1.05 18.92
C ALA A 130 8.52 -2.19 18.72
N ALA A 131 8.63 -2.89 17.58
CA ALA A 131 7.81 -4.03 17.22
C ALA A 131 8.65 -5.12 16.51
N ARG A 132 8.19 -6.36 16.59
CA ARG A 132 8.72 -7.50 15.84
C ARG A 132 8.01 -7.69 14.51
N TYR A 133 6.75 -7.25 14.42
CA TYR A 133 5.92 -7.34 13.22
C TYR A 133 5.26 -5.99 12.94
N VAL A 134 5.23 -5.60 11.68
CA VAL A 134 4.50 -4.41 11.23
C VAL A 134 3.58 -4.78 10.08
N ILE A 135 2.32 -4.38 10.21
CA ILE A 135 1.28 -4.58 9.19
C ILE A 135 0.87 -3.20 8.69
N VAL A 136 1.09 -2.92 7.41
CA VAL A 136 0.60 -1.72 6.74
C VAL A 136 -0.70 -2.06 6.02
N ILE A 137 -1.81 -1.49 6.48
CA ILE A 137 -3.14 -1.67 5.91
C ILE A 137 -3.50 -0.40 5.11
N SER A 138 -3.75 -0.57 3.81
CA SER A 138 -4.36 0.46 2.96
C SER A 138 -5.81 0.10 2.66
N VAL A 139 -6.71 1.08 2.76
CA VAL A 139 -8.10 0.95 2.32
C VAL A 139 -8.32 1.89 1.14
N ASP A 140 -8.46 1.31 -0.05
CA ASP A 140 -8.57 2.04 -1.32
C ASP A 140 -9.76 3.00 -1.33
N GLY A 141 -9.50 4.26 -1.70
CA GLY A 141 -10.52 5.29 -1.84
C GLY A 141 -11.12 5.79 -0.51
N MET A 142 -10.56 5.44 0.65
CA MET A 142 -11.06 5.83 1.98
C MET A 142 -10.71 7.27 2.36
N GLY A 143 -11.37 8.24 1.72
CA GLY A 143 -11.23 9.66 2.06
C GLY A 143 -11.71 10.01 3.48
N SER A 144 -10.99 10.88 4.18
CA SER A 144 -11.31 11.32 5.55
C SER A 144 -12.67 11.99 5.67
N ALA A 145 -13.15 12.65 4.61
CA ALA A 145 -14.48 13.26 4.57
C ALA A 145 -15.61 12.25 4.81
N TYR A 146 -15.37 10.97 4.47
CA TYR A 146 -16.35 9.89 4.58
C TYR A 146 -16.19 9.06 5.85
N VAL A 147 -14.99 9.05 6.43
CA VAL A 147 -14.73 8.43 7.73
C VAL A 147 -15.28 9.30 8.87
N LYS A 148 -15.11 10.63 8.80
CA LYS A 148 -15.50 11.58 9.86
C LYS A 148 -16.96 11.46 10.34
N PRO A 149 -17.98 11.37 9.46
CA PRO A 149 -19.38 11.22 9.89
C PRO A 149 -19.61 9.94 10.69
N LEU A 150 -18.96 8.84 10.29
CA LEU A 150 -19.12 7.52 10.89
C LEU A 150 -18.45 7.38 12.27
N LEU A 151 -17.61 8.35 12.64
CA LEU A 151 -16.95 8.38 13.95
C LEU A 151 -17.75 9.13 15.02
N GLN A 152 -18.82 9.84 14.64
CA GLN A 152 -19.57 10.66 15.59
C GLN A 152 -20.27 9.81 16.67
N PRO A 153 -20.38 10.33 17.92
CA PRO A 153 -21.16 9.68 18.97
C PRO A 153 -22.64 9.54 18.59
N GLY A 154 -23.29 8.50 19.09
CA GLY A 154 -24.74 8.27 18.88
C GLY A 154 -25.10 7.40 17.68
N LEU A 155 -24.13 7.08 16.82
CA LEU A 155 -24.29 6.11 15.74
C LEU A 155 -23.77 4.74 16.21
N ALA A 156 -24.66 3.87 16.64
CA ALA A 156 -24.30 2.53 17.11
C ALA A 156 -23.66 1.72 15.96
N ASN A 157 -22.51 1.10 16.22
CA ASN A 157 -21.75 0.24 15.29
C ASN A 157 -21.16 0.90 14.04
N GLU A 158 -20.89 2.21 14.06
CA GLU A 158 -20.20 2.86 12.95
C GLU A 158 -18.69 2.95 13.18
N LEU A 159 -17.94 2.32 12.26
CA LEU A 159 -16.47 2.17 12.26
C LEU A 159 -15.86 1.89 13.64
N SER A 160 -16.32 0.81 14.27
CA SER A 160 -15.92 0.41 15.62
C SER A 160 -14.41 0.16 15.76
N SER A 161 -13.77 -0.41 14.73
CA SER A 161 -12.34 -0.66 14.72
C SER A 161 -11.56 0.63 14.55
N PHE A 162 -12.05 1.60 13.75
CA PHE A 162 -11.43 2.93 13.69
C PHE A 162 -11.52 3.69 15.02
N LYS A 163 -12.66 3.63 15.71
CA LYS A 163 -12.81 4.21 17.06
C LYS A 163 -11.80 3.59 18.03
N ARG A 164 -11.57 2.29 17.90
CA ARG A 164 -10.56 1.57 18.68
C ARG A 164 -9.13 2.00 18.31
N LEU A 165 -8.81 2.15 17.01
CA LEU A 165 -7.52 2.70 16.56
C LEU A 165 -7.27 4.11 17.13
N GLN A 166 -8.31 4.95 17.20
CA GLN A 166 -8.23 6.28 17.82
C GLN A 166 -7.98 6.23 19.34
N ALA A 167 -8.68 5.35 20.05
CA ALA A 167 -8.58 5.27 21.51
C ALA A 167 -7.29 4.61 21.99
N GLU A 168 -6.81 3.60 21.26
CA GLU A 168 -5.72 2.72 21.68
C GLU A 168 -4.40 2.97 20.95
N GLY A 169 -4.43 3.77 19.88
CA GLY A 169 -3.26 4.16 19.10
C GLY A 169 -3.21 5.67 18.93
N CYS A 170 -2.49 6.13 17.92
CA CYS A 170 -2.43 7.53 17.55
C CYS A 170 -2.77 7.72 16.06
N GLY A 171 -3.28 8.88 15.68
CA GLY A 171 -3.57 9.12 14.27
C GLY A 171 -3.99 10.54 13.94
N THR A 172 -4.40 10.72 12.69
CA THR A 172 -5.02 11.95 12.19
C THR A 172 -5.99 11.65 11.06
N LEU A 173 -7.03 12.48 10.93
CA LEU A 173 -7.95 12.52 9.78
C LEU A 173 -7.60 13.67 8.82
N ASN A 174 -6.38 14.19 8.92
CA ASN A 174 -5.88 15.30 8.12
C ASN A 174 -4.48 14.98 7.57
N ALA A 175 -4.23 13.73 7.21
CA ALA A 175 -3.06 13.36 6.42
C ALA A 175 -3.31 13.65 4.93
N ARG A 176 -2.26 13.57 4.11
CA ARG A 176 -2.31 13.73 2.66
C ARG A 176 -1.85 12.49 1.93
N ASP A 177 -2.37 12.28 0.75
CA ASP A 177 -1.74 11.39 -0.21
C ASP A 177 -0.48 12.06 -0.84
N ASP A 178 -0.03 11.55 -1.97
CA ASP A 178 1.01 12.18 -2.79
C ASP A 178 0.61 13.61 -3.19
N ALA A 179 1.59 14.50 -3.29
CA ALA A 179 1.31 15.91 -3.59
C ALA A 179 0.75 16.13 -5.02
N ASP A 180 1.11 15.24 -5.95
CA ASP A 180 0.86 15.40 -7.37
C ASP A 180 -0.08 14.32 -7.94
N PHE A 181 -0.46 13.33 -7.13
CA PHE A 181 -1.30 12.19 -7.54
C PHE A 181 -2.28 11.79 -6.45
N ALA A 182 -3.56 11.63 -6.81
CA ALA A 182 -4.63 11.12 -5.94
C ALA A 182 -5.28 9.85 -6.51
N ILE A 183 -4.44 8.92 -6.99
CA ILE A 183 -4.86 7.68 -7.66
C ILE A 183 -4.09 6.46 -7.14
N THR A 184 -4.69 5.27 -7.28
CA THR A 184 -4.32 4.06 -6.54
C THR A 184 -2.86 3.64 -6.64
N LEU A 185 -2.43 3.11 -7.79
CA LEU A 185 -1.14 2.43 -7.90
C LEU A 185 0.08 3.36 -7.69
N PRO A 186 0.08 4.61 -8.18
CA PRO A 186 1.09 5.61 -7.83
C PRO A 186 1.20 5.83 -6.32
N ASN A 187 0.10 6.12 -5.62
CA ASN A 187 0.13 6.35 -4.16
C ASN A 187 0.58 5.14 -3.36
N HIS A 188 0.14 3.95 -3.74
CA HIS A 188 0.61 2.71 -3.10
C HIS A 188 2.10 2.48 -3.32
N THR A 189 2.65 2.93 -4.45
CA THR A 189 4.09 2.92 -4.68
C THR A 189 4.79 3.91 -3.74
N SER A 190 4.24 5.11 -3.54
CA SER A 190 4.73 6.06 -2.54
C SER A 190 4.74 5.46 -1.14
N MET A 191 3.68 4.76 -0.74
CA MET A 191 3.56 4.09 0.57
C MET A 191 4.67 3.08 0.84
N MET A 192 5.12 2.32 -0.17
CA MET A 192 6.12 1.26 0.00
C MET A 192 7.55 1.73 -0.24
N THR A 193 7.74 2.85 -0.94
CA THR A 193 9.08 3.36 -1.32
C THR A 193 9.50 4.59 -0.52
N GLY A 194 8.57 5.26 0.15
CA GLY A 194 8.83 6.54 0.84
C GLY A 194 9.24 7.65 -0.12
N ARG A 195 8.81 7.59 -1.38
CA ARG A 195 9.10 8.58 -2.43
C ARG A 195 7.79 9.22 -2.89
N GLY A 196 7.86 10.47 -3.34
CA GLY A 196 6.77 11.02 -4.14
C GLY A 196 6.70 10.37 -5.52
N VAL A 197 5.64 10.61 -6.26
CA VAL A 197 5.48 10.07 -7.62
C VAL A 197 6.46 10.75 -8.58
N VAL A 198 6.49 12.08 -8.60
CA VAL A 198 7.24 12.86 -9.59
C VAL A 198 8.56 13.42 -9.05
N GLY A 199 9.34 13.99 -9.97
CA GLY A 199 10.61 14.64 -9.69
C GLY A 199 11.79 13.68 -9.69
N PRO A 200 13.02 14.21 -9.54
CA PRO A 200 14.24 13.41 -9.65
C PRO A 200 14.28 12.26 -8.65
N ALA A 201 13.86 12.51 -7.40
CA ALA A 201 13.84 11.53 -6.33
C ALA A 201 12.56 10.65 -6.30
N GLY A 202 11.53 11.00 -7.07
CA GLY A 202 10.28 10.27 -7.13
C GLY A 202 10.39 8.90 -7.81
N HIS A 203 9.44 8.01 -7.56
CA HIS A 203 9.45 6.65 -8.12
C HIS A 203 9.00 6.60 -9.60
N ASN A 204 8.42 7.68 -10.13
CA ASN A 204 8.02 7.88 -11.54
C ASN A 204 6.94 6.93 -12.07
N TRP A 205 6.26 6.17 -11.21
CA TRP A 205 5.17 5.31 -11.63
C TRP A 205 3.86 6.09 -11.61
N THR A 206 3.40 6.54 -12.77
CA THR A 206 2.21 7.40 -12.92
C THR A 206 0.98 6.65 -13.45
N SER A 207 1.15 5.39 -13.84
CA SER A 207 0.08 4.57 -14.40
C SER A 207 -0.80 3.96 -13.31
N ASN A 208 -2.12 3.92 -13.55
CA ASN A 208 -3.09 3.26 -12.67
C ASN A 208 -3.78 2.05 -13.32
N ILE A 209 -3.23 1.46 -14.37
CA ILE A 209 -3.76 0.24 -14.99
C ILE A 209 -2.92 -0.98 -14.63
N ASP A 210 -3.38 -2.17 -14.99
CA ASP A 210 -2.56 -3.37 -14.91
C ASP A 210 -1.25 -3.18 -15.68
N PRO A 211 -0.08 -3.48 -15.08
CA PRO A 211 1.19 -3.32 -15.74
C PRO A 211 1.31 -4.32 -16.91
N PRO A 212 1.97 -3.93 -18.02
CA PRO A 212 2.36 -4.88 -19.05
C PRO A 212 3.21 -6.02 -18.47
N PRO A 213 3.16 -7.24 -19.03
CA PRO A 213 3.97 -8.36 -18.55
C PRO A 213 5.46 -7.99 -18.46
N GLY A 214 6.05 -8.23 -17.28
CA GLY A 214 7.47 -7.96 -17.01
C GLY A 214 7.82 -6.48 -16.75
N ALA A 215 6.85 -5.56 -16.77
CA ALA A 215 7.11 -4.19 -16.37
C ALA A 215 7.47 -4.12 -14.88
N THR A 216 8.52 -3.36 -14.57
CA THR A 216 8.99 -3.10 -13.20
C THR A 216 9.09 -1.59 -12.95
N PHE A 217 9.19 -1.21 -11.68
CA PHE A 217 9.57 0.16 -11.33
C PHE A 217 10.89 0.56 -11.99
N GLU A 218 11.86 -0.35 -12.03
CA GLU A 218 13.16 -0.11 -12.67
C GLU A 218 13.04 0.11 -14.18
N SER A 219 12.28 -0.71 -14.89
CA SER A 219 12.11 -0.56 -16.35
C SER A 219 11.41 0.76 -16.70
N ASN A 220 10.58 1.28 -15.80
CA ASN A 220 9.87 2.55 -15.97
C ASN A 220 10.73 3.77 -15.57
N LYS A 221 11.47 3.70 -14.45
CA LYS A 221 12.31 4.80 -13.97
C LYS A 221 13.67 4.87 -14.69
N GLY A 222 14.15 3.73 -15.19
CA GLY A 222 15.52 3.53 -15.68
C GLY A 222 16.55 3.23 -14.59
N THR A 223 16.11 3.11 -13.32
CA THR A 223 16.95 2.76 -12.17
C THR A 223 16.10 2.02 -11.13
N TYR A 224 16.72 1.10 -10.39
CA TYR A 224 16.04 0.36 -9.33
C TYR A 224 15.46 1.28 -8.26
N ILE A 225 14.21 1.00 -7.85
CA ILE A 225 13.53 1.70 -6.76
C ILE A 225 13.41 0.73 -5.60
N ALA A 226 14.18 0.96 -4.53
CA ALA A 226 14.07 0.18 -3.30
C ALA A 226 12.76 0.51 -2.55
N SER A 227 12.32 -0.45 -1.74
CA SER A 227 11.12 -0.40 -0.92
C SER A 227 11.36 -0.93 0.50
N ALA A 228 10.32 -0.87 1.34
CA ALA A 228 10.32 -1.51 2.64
C ALA A 228 10.49 -3.04 2.55
N PHE A 229 10.10 -3.67 1.43
CA PHE A 229 10.34 -5.09 1.19
C PHE A 229 11.83 -5.39 1.12
N ASP A 230 12.58 -4.62 0.32
CA ASP A 230 14.04 -4.76 0.21
C ASP A 230 14.73 -4.68 1.57
N VAL A 231 14.47 -3.60 2.32
CA VAL A 231 15.16 -3.37 3.60
C VAL A 231 14.80 -4.46 4.60
N THR A 232 13.55 -4.87 4.68
CA THR A 232 13.13 -5.93 5.61
C THR A 232 13.76 -7.26 5.24
N HIS A 233 13.61 -7.67 3.98
CA HIS A 233 14.11 -8.95 3.49
C HIS A 233 15.63 -9.08 3.66
N ASP A 234 16.39 -8.05 3.34
CA ASP A 234 17.86 -8.07 3.41
C ASP A 234 18.38 -8.11 4.87
N HIS A 235 17.51 -7.91 5.85
CA HIS A 235 17.80 -8.17 7.26
C HIS A 235 17.38 -9.59 7.73
N GLY A 236 17.08 -10.49 6.78
CA GLY A 236 16.65 -11.87 7.05
C GLY A 236 15.25 -11.98 7.63
N LEU A 237 14.44 -10.95 7.43
CA LEU A 237 13.08 -10.86 7.94
C LEU A 237 12.08 -11.12 6.83
N ARG A 238 10.98 -11.80 7.18
CA ARG A 238 10.03 -12.31 6.19
C ARG A 238 9.00 -11.24 5.80
N THR A 239 8.64 -11.18 4.53
CA THR A 239 7.76 -10.15 3.97
C THR A 239 6.56 -10.73 3.19
N GLY A 240 5.47 -9.97 3.08
CA GLY A 240 4.34 -10.41 2.26
C GLY A 240 3.41 -9.30 1.80
N ILE A 241 2.66 -9.57 0.74
CA ILE A 241 1.69 -8.65 0.13
C ILE A 241 0.32 -9.30 -0.09
N TRP A 242 -0.75 -8.57 0.24
CA TRP A 242 -2.14 -8.94 0.01
C TRP A 242 -2.87 -7.81 -0.69
N SER A 243 -3.54 -8.08 -1.82
CA SER A 243 -4.26 -7.06 -2.57
C SER A 243 -5.47 -7.59 -3.31
N GLY A 244 -6.56 -6.81 -3.29
CA GLY A 244 -7.75 -7.05 -4.10
C GLY A 244 -7.72 -6.49 -5.54
N LYS A 245 -6.65 -5.81 -5.95
CA LYS A 245 -6.48 -5.27 -7.32
C LYS A 245 -5.31 -5.95 -8.02
N SER A 246 -5.51 -6.46 -9.23
CA SER A 246 -4.49 -7.16 -10.04
C SER A 246 -3.26 -6.30 -10.36
N LYS A 247 -3.43 -4.98 -10.46
CA LYS A 247 -2.37 -4.03 -10.81
C LYS A 247 -1.22 -3.99 -9.80
N PHE A 248 -1.43 -4.53 -8.60
CA PHE A 248 -0.38 -4.72 -7.58
C PHE A 248 0.62 -5.83 -7.91
N SER A 249 0.37 -6.64 -8.94
CA SER A 249 1.38 -7.57 -9.49
C SER A 249 2.69 -6.88 -9.87
N LEU A 250 2.65 -5.56 -10.09
CA LEU A 250 3.83 -4.71 -10.24
C LEU A 250 4.83 -4.85 -9.09
N PHE A 251 4.36 -4.96 -7.84
CA PHE A 251 5.24 -5.10 -6.67
C PHE A 251 6.02 -6.41 -6.74
N HIS A 252 5.33 -7.54 -6.90
CA HIS A 252 6.01 -8.84 -7.03
C HIS A 252 6.92 -8.88 -8.27
N THR A 253 6.47 -8.34 -9.40
CA THR A 253 7.31 -8.30 -10.61
C THR A 253 8.55 -7.41 -10.42
N SER A 254 8.48 -6.33 -9.62
CA SER A 254 9.62 -5.45 -9.37
C SER A 254 10.59 -5.98 -8.31
N TYR A 255 10.09 -6.77 -7.36
CA TYR A 255 10.83 -7.24 -6.19
C TYR A 255 11.02 -8.77 -6.17
N GLY A 256 10.81 -9.44 -7.30
CA GLY A 256 10.84 -10.90 -7.41
C GLY A 256 12.25 -11.48 -7.64
N PRO A 257 12.37 -12.80 -7.81
CA PRO A 257 13.65 -13.52 -7.78
C PRO A 257 14.63 -13.12 -8.89
N THR A 258 14.14 -12.56 -10.00
CA THR A 258 14.98 -12.12 -11.13
C THR A 258 15.20 -10.61 -11.18
N THR A 259 14.31 -9.83 -10.57
CA THR A 259 14.19 -8.38 -10.77
C THR A 259 14.50 -7.60 -9.50
N GLY A 260 14.19 -8.12 -8.31
CA GLY A 260 14.58 -7.52 -7.03
C GLY A 260 16.09 -7.37 -6.91
N ALA A 261 16.58 -6.35 -6.21
CA ALA A 261 18.00 -6.06 -6.13
C ALA A 261 18.80 -7.21 -5.49
N PRO A 262 20.09 -7.42 -5.84
CA PRO A 262 20.95 -8.31 -5.07
C PRO A 262 21.04 -7.82 -3.62
N ASP A 263 20.96 -8.74 -2.65
CA ASP A 263 21.38 -8.47 -1.28
C ASP A 263 22.91 -8.48 -1.24
N LEU A 264 23.50 -7.34 -0.89
CA LEU A 264 24.96 -7.18 -0.79
C LEU A 264 25.46 -7.32 0.65
N SER A 265 24.55 -7.56 1.60
CA SER A 265 24.87 -7.78 3.01
C SER A 265 25.14 -9.27 3.27
N LEU A 266 25.69 -9.57 4.45
CA LEU A 266 25.92 -10.94 4.90
C LEU A 266 25.07 -11.24 6.14
N PRO A 267 24.37 -12.38 6.19
CA PRO A 267 24.22 -13.37 5.10
C PRO A 267 23.40 -12.81 3.92
N ASP A 268 23.66 -13.30 2.71
CA ASP A 268 22.89 -12.95 1.49
C ASP A 268 21.54 -13.70 1.52
N HIS A 269 20.44 -12.94 1.57
CA HIS A 269 19.08 -13.48 1.57
C HIS A 269 18.48 -13.64 0.17
N GLY A 270 19.17 -13.18 -0.88
CA GLY A 270 18.74 -13.30 -2.26
C GLY A 270 17.93 -12.11 -2.79
N ARG A 271 17.43 -12.25 -4.02
CA ARG A 271 16.74 -11.19 -4.77
C ARG A 271 15.23 -11.15 -4.54
N ASP A 272 14.64 -12.24 -4.10
CA ASP A 272 13.18 -12.37 -3.97
C ASP A 272 12.68 -11.71 -2.68
N LYS A 273 12.39 -10.42 -2.74
CA LYS A 273 12.12 -9.62 -1.53
C LYS A 273 10.72 -9.82 -0.97
N ILE A 274 9.88 -10.63 -1.61
CA ILE A 274 8.47 -10.87 -1.24
C ILE A 274 8.25 -12.38 -1.08
N ASP A 275 8.25 -12.87 0.16
CA ASP A 275 8.13 -14.31 0.46
C ASP A 275 6.72 -14.87 0.21
N TYR A 276 5.72 -14.01 0.17
CA TYR A 276 4.34 -14.42 -0.10
C TYR A 276 3.53 -13.31 -0.75
N GLU A 277 2.74 -13.69 -1.75
CA GLU A 277 1.76 -12.82 -2.37
C GLU A 277 0.37 -13.44 -2.41
N LYS A 278 -0.64 -12.60 -2.15
CA LYS A 278 -2.05 -12.87 -2.43
C LYS A 278 -2.63 -11.68 -3.17
N ILE A 279 -2.34 -11.62 -4.47
CA ILE A 279 -2.84 -10.59 -5.37
C ILE A 279 -3.93 -11.25 -6.21
N THR A 280 -5.18 -10.92 -5.95
CA THR A 280 -6.32 -11.55 -6.62
C THR A 280 -7.38 -10.50 -6.89
N ALA A 281 -7.65 -10.25 -8.18
CA ALA A 281 -8.67 -9.31 -8.59
C ALA A 281 -10.02 -9.66 -7.97
N ASN A 282 -10.67 -8.65 -7.38
CA ASN A 282 -12.01 -8.75 -6.80
C ASN A 282 -12.17 -9.79 -5.67
N ILE A 283 -11.07 -10.23 -5.04
CA ILE A 283 -11.17 -11.00 -3.80
C ILE A 283 -11.87 -10.16 -2.72
N SER A 284 -12.76 -10.79 -1.96
CA SER A 284 -13.49 -10.10 -0.89
C SER A 284 -12.55 -9.72 0.26
N ALA A 285 -12.87 -8.63 0.96
CA ALA A 285 -12.15 -8.25 2.18
C ALA A 285 -12.07 -9.40 3.20
N ALA A 286 -13.14 -10.21 3.32
CA ALA A 286 -13.19 -11.33 4.25
C ALA A 286 -12.23 -12.47 3.85
N ASP A 287 -12.22 -12.87 2.57
CA ASP A 287 -11.35 -13.93 2.08
C ASP A 287 -9.87 -13.52 2.11
N LEU A 288 -9.60 -12.24 1.78
CA LEU A 288 -8.25 -11.70 1.87
C LEU A 288 -7.73 -11.68 3.32
N SER A 289 -8.59 -11.30 4.28
CA SER A 289 -8.26 -11.33 5.71
C SER A 289 -8.07 -12.74 6.26
N ALA A 290 -8.90 -13.69 5.81
CA ALA A 290 -8.79 -15.09 6.19
C ALA A 290 -7.48 -15.71 5.67
N ASP A 291 -7.09 -15.37 4.43
CA ASP A 291 -5.80 -15.77 3.87
C ASP A 291 -4.64 -15.20 4.68
N PHE A 292 -4.64 -13.88 4.93
CA PHE A 292 -3.60 -13.21 5.69
C PHE A 292 -3.42 -13.80 7.09
N THR A 293 -4.49 -13.91 7.88
CA THR A 293 -4.41 -14.47 9.24
C THR A 293 -3.95 -15.91 9.25
N ARG A 294 -4.36 -16.73 8.26
CA ARG A 294 -3.88 -18.11 8.10
C ARG A 294 -2.37 -18.16 7.85
N GLN A 295 -1.88 -17.36 6.90
CA GLN A 295 -0.46 -17.37 6.54
C GLN A 295 0.41 -16.83 7.68
N MET A 296 0.00 -15.72 8.29
CA MET A 296 0.68 -15.09 9.40
C MET A 296 0.71 -15.99 10.66
N THR A 297 -0.29 -16.87 10.84
CA THR A 297 -0.29 -17.90 11.91
C THR A 297 0.65 -19.05 11.60
N ALA A 298 0.71 -19.51 10.35
CA ALA A 298 1.56 -20.64 9.95
C ALA A 298 3.05 -20.28 10.02
N GLN A 299 3.39 -19.10 9.51
CA GLN A 299 4.73 -18.52 9.58
C GLN A 299 4.53 -17.00 9.58
N PRO A 300 4.89 -16.28 10.66
CA PRO A 300 4.73 -14.83 10.69
C PRO A 300 5.58 -14.11 9.65
N PHE A 301 5.12 -12.94 9.24
CA PHE A 301 5.80 -11.96 8.38
C PHE A 301 6.16 -10.75 9.23
N ASN A 302 7.43 -10.37 9.24
CA ASN A 302 7.89 -9.18 9.95
C ASN A 302 7.35 -7.90 9.32
N PHE A 303 7.19 -7.89 8.00
CA PHE A 303 6.56 -6.79 7.29
C PHE A 303 5.48 -7.32 6.34
N ALA A 304 4.26 -6.83 6.51
CA ALA A 304 3.15 -7.18 5.62
C ALA A 304 2.47 -5.92 5.09
N PHE A 305 2.25 -5.87 3.78
CA PHE A 305 1.39 -4.86 3.16
C PHE A 305 0.05 -5.49 2.76
N PHE A 306 -1.05 -4.88 3.19
CA PHE A 306 -2.40 -5.40 3.04
C PHE A 306 -3.32 -4.33 2.45
N HIS A 307 -3.98 -4.63 1.33
CA HIS A 307 -4.79 -3.68 0.59
C HIS A 307 -6.26 -4.16 0.43
N TYR A 308 -7.21 -3.40 1.00
CA TYR A 308 -8.64 -3.57 0.79
C TYR A 308 -9.14 -2.67 -0.32
N ARG A 309 -9.88 -3.23 -1.29
CA ARG A 309 -10.35 -2.49 -2.48
C ARG A 309 -11.79 -1.98 -2.42
N ASP A 310 -12.56 -2.45 -1.45
CA ASP A 310 -14.02 -2.45 -1.51
C ASP A 310 -14.62 -1.02 -1.57
N PRO A 311 -14.16 -0.03 -0.77
CA PRO A 311 -14.74 1.31 -0.80
C PRO A 311 -14.55 2.01 -2.15
N ASP A 312 -13.35 1.94 -2.73
CA ASP A 312 -13.09 2.46 -4.08
C ASP A 312 -13.97 1.82 -5.16
N ALA A 313 -14.15 0.49 -5.12
CA ALA A 313 -15.03 -0.21 -6.05
C ALA A 313 -16.47 0.33 -6.01
N ILE A 314 -16.99 0.56 -4.80
CA ILE A 314 -18.33 1.11 -4.60
C ILE A 314 -18.37 2.60 -4.93
N GLY A 315 -17.31 3.34 -4.62
CA GLY A 315 -17.14 4.75 -4.99
C GLY A 315 -17.28 4.94 -6.51
N HIS A 316 -16.60 4.14 -7.31
CA HIS A 316 -16.76 4.17 -8.76
C HIS A 316 -18.16 3.76 -9.23
N ALA A 317 -18.75 2.72 -8.64
CA ALA A 317 -20.03 2.19 -9.11
C ALA A 317 -21.22 3.12 -8.86
N ILE A 318 -21.26 3.76 -7.69
CA ILE A 318 -22.45 4.51 -7.23
C ILE A 318 -22.13 5.87 -6.61
N GLY A 319 -20.87 6.12 -6.29
CA GLY A 319 -20.38 7.40 -5.81
C GLY A 319 -19.91 7.38 -4.35
N TRP A 320 -18.87 8.17 -4.08
CA TRP A 320 -18.42 8.47 -2.72
C TRP A 320 -19.49 9.30 -1.98
N SER A 321 -19.81 8.91 -0.75
CA SER A 321 -20.88 9.54 0.02
C SER A 321 -20.57 9.60 1.51
N ALA A 322 -20.89 10.76 2.12
CA ALA A 322 -20.81 11.00 3.55
C ALA A 322 -22.06 10.55 4.31
N ASP A 323 -23.11 10.13 3.61
CA ASP A 323 -24.33 9.59 4.21
C ASP A 323 -24.03 8.22 4.86
N PRO A 324 -24.21 8.08 6.19
CA PRO A 324 -23.96 6.82 6.90
C PRO A 324 -24.83 5.64 6.43
N ALA A 325 -25.95 5.90 5.75
CA ALA A 325 -26.83 4.89 5.16
C ALA A 325 -26.48 4.54 3.71
N SER A 326 -25.51 5.23 3.09
CA SER A 326 -25.11 4.97 1.71
C SER A 326 -24.46 3.60 1.54
N PRO A 327 -24.50 2.99 0.34
CA PRO A 327 -23.78 1.75 0.12
C PRO A 327 -22.26 1.93 0.16
N TYR A 328 -21.73 3.13 -0.11
CA TYR A 328 -20.33 3.47 0.13
C TYR A 328 -19.96 3.37 1.62
N ALA A 329 -20.78 3.96 2.51
CA ALA A 329 -20.59 3.81 3.95
C ALA A 329 -20.72 2.34 4.42
N ALA A 330 -21.60 1.55 3.79
CA ALA A 330 -21.69 0.12 4.05
C ALA A 330 -20.40 -0.64 3.66
N ALA A 331 -19.73 -0.27 2.57
CA ALA A 331 -18.43 -0.81 2.19
C ALA A 331 -17.35 -0.49 3.24
N LEU A 332 -17.29 0.76 3.72
CA LEU A 332 -16.41 1.14 4.82
C LEU A 332 -16.68 0.32 6.10
N LYS A 333 -17.95 0.13 6.48
CA LYS A 333 -18.36 -0.69 7.64
C LYS A 333 -17.98 -2.18 7.47
N SER A 334 -18.04 -2.71 6.25
CA SER A 334 -17.61 -4.07 5.93
C SER A 334 -16.10 -4.24 6.12
N VAL A 335 -15.30 -3.30 5.62
CA VAL A 335 -13.85 -3.29 5.81
C VAL A 335 -13.47 -3.08 7.27
N ASP A 336 -14.14 -2.18 7.99
CA ASP A 336 -13.97 -1.97 9.44
C ASP A 336 -14.18 -3.27 10.24
N THR A 337 -15.18 -4.07 9.86
CA THR A 337 -15.41 -5.39 10.47
C THR A 337 -14.20 -6.31 10.29
N GLN A 338 -13.57 -6.32 9.10
CA GLN A 338 -12.39 -7.17 8.88
C GLN A 338 -11.15 -6.65 9.59
N ILE A 339 -10.95 -5.32 9.63
CA ILE A 339 -9.90 -4.70 10.43
C ILE A 339 -10.06 -5.08 11.90
N GLY A 340 -11.28 -5.04 12.44
CA GLY A 340 -11.58 -5.43 13.81
C GLY A 340 -11.17 -6.87 14.11
N LYS A 341 -11.48 -7.80 13.20
CA LYS A 341 -11.02 -9.19 13.31
C LYS A 341 -9.51 -9.31 13.33
N ILE A 342 -8.78 -8.55 12.52
CA ILE A 342 -7.31 -8.53 12.55
C ILE A 342 -6.81 -7.99 13.90
N LEU A 343 -7.38 -6.88 14.38
CA LEU A 343 -7.00 -6.29 15.67
C LEU A 343 -7.26 -7.23 16.85
N ASP A 344 -8.38 -7.94 16.84
CA ASP A 344 -8.72 -8.94 17.87
C ASP A 344 -7.81 -10.16 17.77
N TRP A 345 -7.55 -10.65 16.56
CA TRP A 345 -6.67 -11.78 16.33
C TRP A 345 -5.22 -11.48 16.75
N VAL A 346 -4.69 -10.28 16.47
CA VAL A 346 -3.37 -9.85 16.95
C VAL A 346 -3.31 -9.89 18.48
N ARG A 347 -4.32 -9.35 19.17
CA ARG A 347 -4.38 -9.37 20.64
C ARG A 347 -4.50 -10.78 21.22
N ALA A 348 -5.28 -11.63 20.57
CA ALA A 348 -5.53 -12.99 21.02
C ALA A 348 -4.35 -13.94 20.76
N THR A 349 -3.42 -13.58 19.87
CA THR A 349 -2.28 -14.42 19.48
C THR A 349 -1.04 -14.06 20.31
N PRO A 350 -0.57 -14.92 21.24
CA PRO A 350 0.52 -14.56 22.17
C PRO A 350 1.84 -14.18 21.48
N ALA A 351 2.12 -14.75 20.30
CA ALA A 351 3.31 -14.43 19.52
C ALA A 351 3.27 -13.01 18.91
N LEU A 352 2.10 -12.38 18.79
CA LEU A 352 1.88 -11.09 18.14
C LEU A 352 1.46 -10.00 19.13
N ASN A 353 0.74 -10.37 20.18
CA ASN A 353 0.27 -9.42 21.19
C ASN A 353 1.46 -8.72 21.88
N GLY A 354 1.44 -7.40 21.89
CA GLY A 354 2.54 -6.57 22.40
C GLY A 354 3.81 -6.58 21.54
N GLN A 355 3.80 -7.27 20.40
CA GLN A 355 4.94 -7.38 19.47
C GLN A 355 4.62 -6.86 18.06
N THR A 356 3.37 -6.50 17.79
CA THR A 356 2.92 -6.04 16.48
C THR A 356 2.49 -4.57 16.52
N SER A 357 2.89 -3.82 15.49
CA SER A 357 2.30 -2.52 15.17
C SER A 357 1.52 -2.59 13.87
N ILE A 358 0.46 -1.80 13.77
CA ILE A 358 -0.37 -1.66 12.58
C ILE A 358 -0.37 -0.20 12.17
N ILE A 359 -0.04 0.05 10.91
CA ILE A 359 -0.20 1.36 10.26
C ILE A 359 -1.41 1.23 9.34
N LEU A 360 -2.43 2.07 9.50
CA LEU A 360 -3.62 2.07 8.68
C LEU A 360 -3.78 3.42 7.99
N THR A 361 -3.91 3.42 6.66
CA THR A 361 -4.12 4.65 5.88
C THR A 361 -4.94 4.38 4.61
N SER A 362 -5.00 5.38 3.73
CA SER A 362 -5.63 5.32 2.41
C SER A 362 -4.65 5.83 1.37
N ASP A 363 -4.83 5.41 0.13
CA ASP A 363 -4.11 5.93 -1.02
C ASP A 363 -4.72 7.25 -1.54
N HIS A 364 -6.04 7.36 -1.52
CA HIS A 364 -6.80 8.56 -1.88
C HIS A 364 -8.22 8.53 -1.27
N GLY A 365 -9.03 9.55 -1.57
CA GLY A 365 -10.47 9.59 -1.40
C GLY A 365 -11.19 9.62 -2.75
N GLY A 366 -12.20 10.46 -2.93
CA GLY A 366 -12.91 10.57 -4.21
C GLY A 366 -14.09 11.52 -4.14
N HIS A 367 -14.73 11.80 -5.28
CA HIS A 367 -15.89 12.67 -5.37
C HIS A 367 -16.79 12.26 -6.54
N GLY A 368 -18.11 12.34 -6.36
CA GLY A 368 -19.02 11.75 -7.34
C GLY A 368 -18.66 10.28 -7.54
N GLN A 369 -18.42 9.84 -8.77
CA GLN A 369 -17.96 8.48 -9.14
C GLN A 369 -16.50 8.43 -9.64
N THR A 370 -15.71 9.46 -9.34
CA THR A 370 -14.33 9.59 -9.80
C THR A 370 -13.42 9.99 -8.65
N HIS A 371 -12.12 9.90 -8.89
CA HIS A 371 -11.08 10.44 -8.03
C HIS A 371 -9.89 10.87 -8.92
N GLY A 372 -8.84 11.42 -8.31
CA GLY A 372 -7.61 11.85 -8.99
C GLY A 372 -7.48 13.36 -9.18
N ASP A 373 -8.42 14.18 -8.70
CA ASP A 373 -8.30 15.63 -8.71
C ASP A 373 -7.45 16.10 -7.51
N THR A 374 -6.19 16.41 -7.78
CA THR A 374 -5.22 16.87 -6.77
C THR A 374 -5.53 18.24 -6.18
N THR A 375 -6.52 18.95 -6.73
CA THR A 375 -7.01 20.22 -6.18
C THR A 375 -8.24 20.04 -5.29
N ASN A 376 -8.89 18.86 -5.34
CA ASN A 376 -10.07 18.56 -4.55
C ASN A 376 -9.71 17.86 -3.22
N PRO A 377 -9.99 18.47 -2.05
CA PRO A 377 -9.67 17.87 -0.76
C PRO A 377 -10.41 16.56 -0.46
N LEU A 378 -11.49 16.25 -1.17
CA LEU A 378 -12.15 14.96 -1.07
C LEU A 378 -11.27 13.80 -1.61
N ASP A 379 -10.34 14.11 -2.51
CA ASP A 379 -9.48 13.12 -3.16
C ASP A 379 -8.16 12.94 -2.39
N TYR A 380 -7.60 14.00 -1.83
CA TYR A 380 -6.27 13.93 -1.18
C TYR A 380 -6.28 13.90 0.35
N THR A 381 -7.40 14.19 1.01
CA THR A 381 -7.44 14.19 2.49
C THR A 381 -7.79 12.80 3.00
N ILE A 382 -6.80 12.12 3.59
CA ILE A 382 -6.89 10.71 3.98
C ILE A 382 -6.67 10.51 5.50
N PRO A 383 -7.16 9.40 6.07
CA PRO A 383 -6.82 8.98 7.42
C PRO A 383 -5.40 8.41 7.48
N PHE A 384 -4.73 8.59 8.61
CA PHE A 384 -3.49 7.88 8.95
C PHE A 384 -3.50 7.55 10.44
N TYR A 385 -3.47 6.26 10.76
CA TYR A 385 -3.52 5.72 12.12
C TYR A 385 -2.37 4.76 12.34
N VAL A 386 -1.91 4.69 13.58
CA VAL A 386 -0.90 3.74 14.04
C VAL A 386 -1.39 3.15 15.35
N TRP A 387 -1.22 1.85 15.54
CA TRP A 387 -1.71 1.13 16.71
C TRP A 387 -0.76 -0.01 17.09
N GLY A 388 -0.67 -0.34 18.38
CA GLY A 388 0.06 -1.52 18.86
C GLY A 388 1.40 -1.20 19.52
N ALA A 389 2.39 -2.08 19.34
CA ALA A 389 3.66 -2.00 20.04
C ALA A 389 4.41 -0.68 19.75
N GLY A 390 4.90 -0.01 20.80
CA GLY A 390 5.63 1.26 20.68
C GLY A 390 4.79 2.48 20.29
N VAL A 391 3.46 2.41 20.35
CA VAL A 391 2.55 3.49 19.96
C VAL A 391 1.85 4.09 21.18
N ALA A 392 1.77 5.41 21.24
CA ALA A 392 1.00 6.14 22.24
C ALA A 392 -0.50 5.99 22.00
N ALA A 393 -1.26 5.67 23.04
CA ALA A 393 -2.71 5.59 22.99
C ALA A 393 -3.37 6.98 23.06
N GLY A 394 -4.42 7.19 22.26
CA GLY A 394 -5.18 8.44 22.22
C GLY A 394 -4.43 9.63 21.61
N GLY A 395 -3.33 9.41 20.90
CA GLY A 395 -2.46 10.47 20.40
C GLY A 395 -2.93 11.11 19.09
N ASP A 396 -2.81 12.43 18.95
CA ASP A 396 -2.88 13.11 17.65
C ASP A 396 -1.48 13.20 17.04
N LEU A 397 -1.32 12.75 15.79
CA LEU A 397 0.01 12.70 15.15
C LEU A 397 0.65 14.07 14.97
N TYR A 398 -0.11 15.15 14.78
CA TYR A 398 0.45 16.49 14.68
C TYR A 398 0.86 17.04 16.06
N ALA A 399 0.10 16.72 17.10
CA ALA A 399 0.46 17.07 18.48
C ALA A 399 1.73 16.33 18.97
N ILE A 400 1.95 15.08 18.52
CA ILE A 400 3.16 14.31 18.82
C ILE A 400 4.37 14.86 18.05
N ASN A 401 4.16 15.43 16.87
CA ASN A 401 5.22 15.84 15.94
C ASN A 401 5.20 17.35 15.63
N PRO A 402 5.20 18.25 16.63
CA PRO A 402 5.00 19.68 16.39
C PRO A 402 6.17 20.36 15.65
N THR A 403 7.34 19.72 15.62
CA THR A 403 8.56 20.26 15.00
C THR A 403 8.89 19.63 13.65
N THR A 404 8.42 18.40 13.40
CA THR A 404 8.75 17.62 12.19
C THR A 404 7.57 17.50 11.23
N ARG A 405 6.35 17.76 11.69
CA ARG A 405 5.14 17.74 10.86
C ARG A 405 4.31 19.01 11.08
N SER A 406 3.64 19.45 10.03
CA SER A 406 2.75 20.62 10.06
C SER A 406 1.38 20.25 9.54
N ALA A 407 0.35 20.48 10.36
CA ALA A 407 -1.03 20.24 9.97
C ALA A 407 -1.41 21.15 8.79
N PRO A 408 -1.76 20.60 7.62
CA PRO A 408 -2.13 21.40 6.46
C PRO A 408 -3.53 21.99 6.63
N ALA A 409 -3.78 23.13 5.98
CA ALA A 409 -5.13 23.64 5.83
C ALA A 409 -6.03 22.63 5.11
N ALA A 410 -7.33 22.65 5.41
CA ALA A 410 -8.29 21.67 4.90
C ALA A 410 -8.34 21.60 3.36
N THR A 411 -8.06 22.69 2.67
CA THR A 411 -8.07 22.82 1.21
C THR A 411 -6.68 22.88 0.60
N ALA A 412 -5.65 22.41 1.32
CA ALA A 412 -4.28 22.40 0.83
C ALA A 412 -3.73 20.97 0.80
N ASN A 413 -3.14 20.60 -0.33
CA ASN A 413 -2.16 19.51 -0.44
C ASN A 413 -0.78 20.16 -0.68
N PRO A 414 0.03 20.40 0.37
CA PRO A 414 1.32 21.06 0.20
C PRO A 414 2.24 20.29 -0.77
N PRO A 415 3.14 20.95 -1.51
CA PRO A 415 4.18 20.24 -2.26
C PRO A 415 5.24 19.63 -1.32
N TYR A 416 6.19 18.88 -1.87
CA TYR A 416 7.32 18.32 -1.11
C TYR A 416 8.36 19.36 -0.65
N SER A 417 8.25 20.62 -1.08
CA SER A 417 9.06 21.72 -0.57
C SER A 417 8.42 22.36 0.66
N GLY A 418 9.20 22.56 1.72
CA GLY A 418 8.76 23.23 2.94
C GLY A 418 8.18 22.27 3.98
N PRO A 419 7.44 22.79 5.00
CA PRO A 419 6.89 21.98 6.07
C PRO A 419 5.98 20.87 5.54
N GLN A 420 6.23 19.62 5.93
CA GLN A 420 5.49 18.47 5.42
C GLN A 420 4.33 18.07 6.34
N PRO A 421 3.15 17.74 5.78
CA PRO A 421 2.09 17.07 6.52
C PRO A 421 2.47 15.61 6.79
N VAL A 422 1.65 14.91 7.59
CA VAL A 422 1.66 13.44 7.56
C VAL A 422 1.12 12.99 6.20
N ARG A 423 1.79 12.03 5.56
CA ARG A 423 1.43 11.47 4.26
C ARG A 423 1.31 9.95 4.29
N ASN A 424 0.52 9.38 3.37
CA ASN A 424 0.53 7.92 3.17
C ASN A 424 1.95 7.39 2.87
N GLY A 425 2.78 8.17 2.16
CA GLY A 425 4.18 7.87 1.89
C GLY A 425 5.08 7.76 3.12
N ASP A 426 4.67 8.26 4.30
CA ASP A 426 5.41 8.04 5.56
C ASP A 426 5.38 6.55 5.97
N ALA A 427 4.43 5.74 5.46
CA ALA A 427 4.18 4.37 5.92
C ALA A 427 5.42 3.45 5.84
N ALA A 428 6.18 3.49 4.74
CA ALA A 428 7.37 2.64 4.58
C ALA A 428 8.42 2.89 5.66
N ASN A 429 8.83 4.14 5.81
CA ASN A 429 9.92 4.49 6.72
C ASN A 429 9.49 4.43 8.19
N LEU A 430 8.23 4.74 8.49
CA LEU A 430 7.65 4.48 9.80
C LEU A 430 7.64 2.99 10.13
N ALA A 431 7.24 2.13 9.18
CA ALA A 431 7.24 0.68 9.40
C ALA A 431 8.65 0.14 9.69
N LEU A 432 9.64 0.54 8.89
CA LEU A 432 11.04 0.15 9.09
C LEU A 432 11.56 0.66 10.44
N SER A 433 11.22 1.90 10.80
CA SER A 433 11.56 2.51 12.09
C SER A 433 11.02 1.72 13.28
N LEU A 434 9.77 1.24 13.19
CA LEU A 434 9.15 0.39 14.21
C LEU A 434 9.82 -0.99 14.30
N LEU A 435 10.28 -1.53 13.17
CA LEU A 435 11.09 -2.76 13.10
C LEU A 435 12.56 -2.56 13.55
N GLY A 436 12.97 -1.33 13.91
CA GLY A 436 14.37 -1.02 14.26
C GLY A 436 15.32 -1.02 13.07
N LEU A 437 14.79 -0.89 11.85
CA LEU A 437 15.53 -0.86 10.59
C LEU A 437 15.72 0.57 10.09
N GLY A 438 16.76 0.79 9.29
CA GLY A 438 17.01 2.07 8.62
C GLY A 438 15.99 2.40 7.53
N PRO A 439 15.96 3.65 7.03
CA PRO A 439 15.01 4.08 6.01
C PRO A 439 15.28 3.42 4.65
N VAL A 440 14.24 3.37 3.80
CA VAL A 440 14.34 2.90 2.41
C VAL A 440 15.41 3.69 1.65
N PRO A 441 16.38 3.04 0.98
CA PRO A 441 17.39 3.72 0.18
C PRO A 441 16.78 4.65 -0.88
N GLY A 442 17.18 5.93 -0.80
CA GLY A 442 16.74 7.00 -1.69
C GLY A 442 15.29 7.46 -1.52
N SER A 443 14.59 7.00 -0.48
CA SER A 443 13.35 7.63 -0.02
C SER A 443 13.58 9.09 0.39
N THR A 444 12.52 9.90 0.31
CA THR A 444 12.54 11.32 0.71
C THR A 444 11.49 11.65 1.77
N ILE A 445 10.40 10.90 1.81
CA ILE A 445 9.31 11.04 2.79
C ILE A 445 9.71 10.25 4.04
N ASP A 446 9.66 10.89 5.21
CA ASP A 446 10.13 10.34 6.50
C ASP A 446 11.52 9.68 6.46
N ARG A 447 12.43 10.18 5.60
CA ARG A 447 13.79 9.59 5.47
C ARG A 447 14.56 9.65 6.80
N ALA A 448 14.30 10.67 7.62
CA ALA A 448 14.91 10.80 8.94
C ALA A 448 14.28 9.88 9.99
N GLN A 449 13.18 9.18 9.65
CA GLN A 449 12.38 8.36 10.56
C GLN A 449 11.97 9.13 11.82
N ASP A 450 11.47 10.35 11.57
CA ASP A 450 11.17 11.37 12.57
C ASP A 450 9.67 11.63 12.74
N LEU A 451 8.81 10.84 12.06
CA LEU A 451 7.42 10.66 12.43
C LEU A 451 7.32 9.82 13.71
N ALA A 452 7.31 10.49 14.86
CA ALA A 452 7.11 9.86 16.15
C ALA A 452 5.65 9.40 16.33
N VAL A 453 5.49 8.22 16.92
CA VAL A 453 4.18 7.62 17.26
C VAL A 453 4.05 7.33 18.75
N ALA A 454 5.07 7.68 19.53
CA ALA A 454 5.08 7.65 20.99
C ALA A 454 5.27 9.07 21.53
N HIS A 455 4.79 9.35 22.74
CA HIS A 455 5.07 10.64 23.37
C HIS A 455 6.58 10.83 23.59
N PRO A 456 7.12 12.05 23.40
CA PRO A 456 8.48 12.35 23.81
C PRO A 456 8.63 12.04 25.31
N HIS A 457 9.67 11.29 25.67
CA HIS A 457 10.00 10.99 27.06
C HIS A 457 10.50 12.22 27.82
#